data_AF-A0A9N9D9T8-F1
#
_entry.id   AF-A0A9N9D9T8-F1
#
_cell.length_a   1.000
_cell.length_b   1.000
_cell.length_c   1.000
_cell.angle_alpha   90.00
_cell.angle_beta   90.00
_cell.angle_gamma   90.00
#
_symmetry.space_group_name_H-M   'P 1'
#
loop_
_entity.id
_entity.type
_entity.pdbx_description
1 polymer ?
#
loop_
_entity_poly.entity_id
_entity_poly.type
_entity_poly.pdbx_seq_one_letter_code
_entity_poly.pdbx_strand_id
1 'polypeptide(L)' 'MKYQNPLGETDPKRWRLRVEHGRQTWHYLKSDEESEEWPQTKADMYWLGMDVPSKTFPPAKTALDAA' A
#
# COMPACT_ATOMS: atom_id res chain seq x y z
N MET A 1 17.79 -16.15 -14.18
CA MET A 1 17.92 -14.80 -14.77
C MET A 1 17.46 -13.81 -13.71
N LYS A 2 18.31 -12.94 -13.18
CA LYS A 2 17.87 -11.89 -12.25
C LYS A 2 17.36 -10.73 -13.08
N TYR A 3 16.07 -10.39 -12.95
CA TYR A 3 15.54 -9.18 -13.56
C TYR A 3 16.16 -7.99 -12.86
N GLN A 4 16.80 -7.10 -13.62
CA GLN A 4 17.41 -5.89 -13.11
C GLN A 4 16.58 -4.74 -13.66
N ASN A 5 15.81 -4.08 -12.78
CA ASN A 5 14.90 -3.02 -13.19
C ASN A 5 15.73 -1.86 -13.78
N PRO A 6 15.59 -1.56 -15.09
CA PRO A 6 16.41 -0.53 -15.75
C PRO A 6 16.14 0.89 -15.24
N LEU A 7 15.04 1.09 -14.50
CA LEU A 7 14.67 2.38 -13.89
C LEU A 7 15.12 2.51 -12.43
N GLY A 8 15.74 1.47 -11.86
CA GLY A 8 16.02 1.38 -10.44
C GLY A 8 14.77 1.10 -9.60
N GLU A 9 14.93 1.06 -8.28
CA GLU A 9 13.85 0.84 -7.32
C GLU A 9 13.64 2.10 -6.48
N THR A 10 12.39 2.42 -6.20
CA THR A 10 12.02 3.48 -5.25
C THR A 10 11.61 2.86 -3.92
N ASP A 11 11.72 3.61 -2.81
CA ASP A 11 11.19 3.18 -1.53
C ASP A 11 9.64 3.14 -1.56
N PRO A 12 9.00 1.96 -1.44
CA PRO A 12 7.55 1.84 -1.43
C PRO A 12 6.89 2.62 -0.28
N LYS A 13 7.59 2.80 0.85
CA LYS A 13 7.05 3.51 2.03
C LYS A 13 6.81 5.00 1.79
N ARG A 14 7.37 5.57 0.72
CA ARG A 14 7.22 6.98 0.37
C ARG A 14 6.07 7.27 -0.59
N TRP A 15 5.41 6.25 -1.13
CA TRP A 15 4.28 6.45 -2.02
C TRP A 15 2.96 6.64 -1.25
N ARG A 16 2.12 7.58 -1.72
CA ARG A 16 0.77 7.85 -1.21
C ARG A 16 -0.26 7.87 -2.33
N LEU A 17 -1.35 7.16 -2.13
CA LEU A 17 -2.53 7.19 -2.97
C LEU A 17 -3.48 8.29 -2.47
N ARG A 18 -3.76 9.27 -3.35
CA ARG A 18 -4.83 10.24 -3.14
C ARG A 18 -6.01 9.88 -4.05
N VAL A 19 -7.20 9.79 -3.45
CA VAL A 19 -8.44 9.50 -4.17
C VAL A 19 -9.41 10.68 -4.00
N GLU A 20 -9.80 11.29 -5.13
CA GLU A 20 -10.77 12.40 -5.15
C GLU A 20 -11.82 12.15 -6.22
N HIS A 21 -13.09 12.02 -5.82
CA HIS A 21 -14.20 11.73 -6.75
C HIS A 21 -13.92 10.54 -7.71
N GLY A 22 -13.22 9.51 -7.21
CA GLY A 22 -12.82 8.34 -7.99
C GLY A 22 -11.52 8.48 -8.77
N ARG A 23 -10.97 9.70 -8.91
CA ARG A 23 -9.64 9.91 -9.51
C ARG A 23 -8.55 9.47 -8.55
N GLN A 24 -7.65 8.62 -9.03
CA GLN A 24 -6.52 8.09 -8.28
C GLN A 24 -5.22 8.74 -8.75
N THR A 25 -4.42 9.27 -7.82
CA THR A 25 -3.10 9.85 -8.10
C THR A 25 -2.09 9.36 -7.07
N TRP A 26 -0.90 9.02 -7.54
CA TRP A 26 0.22 8.58 -6.71
C TRP A 26 1.22 9.72 -6.49
N HIS A 27 1.60 9.93 -5.24
CA HIS A 27 2.53 10.97 -4.81
C HIS A 27 3.72 10.32 -4.14
N TYR A 28 4.94 10.71 -4.52
CA TYR A 28 6.16 10.25 -3.88
C TYR A 28 6.67 11.33 -2.92
N LEU A 29 6.67 11.01 -1.62
CA LEU A 29 7.10 11.91 -0.56
C LEU A 29 8.63 11.94 -0.47
N LYS A 30 9.19 13.14 -0.48
CA LYS A 30 10.64 13.37 -0.57
C LYS A 30 11.28 13.54 0.80
N SER A 31 10.52 13.86 1.83
CA SER A 31 11.03 14.07 3.18
C SER A 31 10.36 13.17 4.22
N ASP A 32 10.97 13.07 5.39
CA ASP A 32 10.44 12.28 6.48
C ASP A 32 9.29 13.05 7.16
N GLU A 33 9.36 14.38 7.20
CA GLU A 33 8.29 15.26 7.69
C GLU A 33 7.02 15.10 6.85
N GLU A 34 7.12 15.07 5.51
CA GLU A 34 5.97 14.78 4.64
C GLU A 34 5.35 13.41 4.96
N SER A 35 6.20 12.43 5.30
CA SER A 35 5.76 11.07 5.63
C SER A 35 5.06 10.99 6.98
N GLU A 36 5.44 11.85 7.92
CA GLU A 36 4.79 12.02 9.23
C GLU A 36 3.46 12.78 9.09
N GLU A 37 3.42 13.85 8.30
CA GLU A 37 2.21 14.64 8.03
C GLU A 37 1.17 13.85 7.24
N TRP A 38 1.61 12.97 6.34
CA TRP A 38 0.76 12.08 5.57
C TRP A 38 1.19 10.63 5.81
N PRO A 39 0.71 9.98 6.90
CA PRO A 39 1.03 8.58 7.17
C PRO A 39 0.51 7.63 6.09
N GLN A 40 1.24 6.54 5.85
CA GLN A 40 0.86 5.51 4.88
C GLN A 40 -0.36 4.72 5.39
N THR A 41 -1.36 4.55 4.54
CA THR A 41 -2.61 3.84 4.84
C THR A 41 -2.52 2.36 4.47
N LYS A 42 -3.48 1.55 4.96
CA LYS A 42 -3.60 0.13 4.55
C LYS A 42 -3.86 -0.03 3.06
N ALA A 43 -4.57 0.91 2.44
CA ALA A 43 -4.80 0.90 1.00
C ALA A 43 -3.49 1.11 0.24
N ASP A 44 -2.67 2.09 0.64
CA ASP A 44 -1.34 2.31 0.06
C ASP A 44 -0.51 1.02 0.12
N MET A 45 -0.41 0.43 1.31
CA MET A 45 0.36 -0.80 1.54
C MET A 45 -0.14 -1.96 0.67
N TYR A 46 -1.46 -2.17 0.60
CA TYR A 46 -2.06 -3.22 -0.22
C TYR A 46 -1.70 -3.05 -1.71
N TRP A 47 -1.87 -1.85 -2.26
CA TRP A 47 -1.59 -1.58 -3.68
C TRP A 47 -0.11 -1.66 -4.03
N LEU A 48 0.77 -1.42 -3.06
CA LEU A 48 2.23 -1.52 -3.21
C LEU A 48 2.76 -2.93 -2.93
N GLY A 49 1.89 -3.90 -2.62
CA GLY A 49 2.28 -5.27 -2.30
C GLY A 49 3.05 -5.40 -0.98
N MET A 50 2.89 -4.45 -0.08
CA MET A 50 3.49 -4.46 1.25
C MET A 50 2.63 -5.30 2.21
N ASP A 51 3.24 -5.75 3.32
CA ASP A 51 2.49 -6.40 4.39
C ASP A 51 1.47 -5.43 4.97
N VAL A 52 0.20 -5.84 4.99
CA VAL A 52 -0.91 -5.01 5.48
C VAL A 52 -1.25 -5.46 6.89
N PRO A 53 -1.05 -4.60 7.90
CA PRO A 53 -1.39 -4.94 9.27
C PRO A 53 -2.89 -5.22 9.38
N SER A 54 -3.22 -6.49 9.58
CA SER A 54 -4.58 -7.00 9.67
C SER A 54 -4.66 -8.02 10.78
N LYS A 55 -5.85 -8.16 11.38
CA LYS A 55 -6.08 -9.27 12.30
C LYS A 55 -6.19 -10.56 11.50
N THR A 56 -5.56 -11.62 11.99
CA THR A 56 -5.81 -12.96 11.47
C THR A 56 -7.20 -13.41 11.92
N PHE A 57 -8.00 -13.87 10.97
CA PHE A 57 -9.30 -14.48 11.26
C PHE A 57 -9.16 -16.00 11.24
N PRO A 58 -9.97 -16.73 12.04
CA PRO A 58 -10.04 -18.18 11.90
C PRO A 58 -10.53 -18.54 10.49
N PRO A 59 -10.12 -19.70 9.93
CA PRO A 59 -10.62 -20.17 8.65
C PRO A 59 -12.16 -20.25 8.65
N ALA A 60 -12.77 -19.67 7.63
CA ALA A 60 -14.22 -19.76 7.43
C ALA A 60 -14.63 -21.22 7.24
N LYS A 61 -15.76 -21.61 7.85
CA LYS A 61 -16.31 -22.98 7.76
C LYS A 61 -17.58 -23.05 6.92
N THR A 62 -18.27 -21.92 6.76
CA THR A 62 -19.48 -21.80 5.95
C THR A 62 -19.34 -20.65 4.96
N ALA A 63 -20.19 -20.63 3.93
CA ALA A 63 -20.25 -19.51 2.99
C ALA A 63 -20.60 -18.18 3.69
N LEU A 64 -21.37 -18.25 4.77
CA LEU A 64 -21.72 -17.07 5.58
C LEU A 64 -20.52 -16.54 6.38
N ASP A 65 -19.62 -17.41 6.85
CA ASP A 65 -18.44 -16.98 7.62
C ASP A 65 -17.39 -16.27 6.74
N ALA A 66 -17.42 -16.51 5.42
CA ALA A 66 -16.47 -15.95 4.46
C ALA A 66 -16.90 -14.61 3.86
N ALA A 67 -18.20 -14.28 3.94
CA ALA A 67 -18.82 -13.07 3.38
C ALA A 67 -18.62 -11.84 4.28
#